data_AF-A0A7S3AXF8-F1
#
_entry.id   AF-A0A7S3AXF8-F1
#
_cell.length_a   1.000
_cell.length_b   1.000
_cell.length_c   1.000
_cell.angle_alpha   90.00
_cell.angle_beta   90.00
_cell.angle_gamma   90.00
#
_symmetry.space_group_name_H-M   'P 1'
#
loop_
_entity.id
_entity.type
_entity.pdbx_description
1 polymer ?
#
loop_
_entity_poly.entity_id
_entity_poly.type
_entity_poly.pdbx_seq_one_letter_code
_entity_poly.pdbx_strand_id
1 'polypeptide(L)'
;IKTMMVRGTAGANPSFGHAYSLTGEMAVQDGVRAGCDSNCGDPYHESGMQAISQGFVTPREIDASVRRLLRPMFQLGLFDPPEAQPAFASYNWSHVATQAHRQLAIEGA
;
A
#
# COMPACT_ATOMS: atom_id res chain seq x y z
N ILE A 1 -4.07 -5.87 -17.80
CA ILE A 1 -3.29 -6.70 -16.86
C ILE A 1 -2.63 -7.79 -17.69
N LYS A 2 -1.33 -7.66 -17.97
CA LYS A 2 -0.60 -8.60 -18.83
C LYS A 2 0.05 -9.63 -17.92
N THR A 3 -0.67 -10.70 -17.60
CA THR A 3 -0.14 -11.81 -16.81
C THR A 3 0.79 -12.63 -17.70
N MET A 4 2.09 -12.38 -17.62
CA MET A 4 3.10 -13.23 -18.24
C MET A 4 3.26 -14.44 -17.33
N MET A 5 2.69 -15.59 -17.72
CA MET A 5 2.91 -16.87 -17.07
C MET A 5 4.38 -17.28 -17.26
N VAL A 6 5.24 -16.95 -16.29
CA VAL A 6 6.53 -17.61 -16.16
C VAL A 6 6.23 -18.97 -15.51
N ARG A 7 6.54 -20.05 -16.23
CA ARG A 7 6.40 -21.44 -15.76
C ARG A 7 6.97 -21.56 -14.35
N GLY A 8 6.16 -22.12 -13.43
CA GLY A 8 6.54 -22.40 -12.05
C GLY A 8 7.92 -23.04 -11.98
N THR A 9 8.83 -22.35 -11.30
CA THR A 9 10.21 -22.76 -11.11
C THR A 9 10.32 -23.51 -9.79
N ALA A 10 11.04 -24.63 -9.79
CA ALA A 10 11.29 -25.42 -8.59
C ALA A 10 11.93 -24.53 -7.52
N GLY A 11 11.29 -24.44 -6.34
CA GLY A 11 11.73 -23.58 -5.23
C GLY A 11 10.72 -22.49 -4.83
N ALA A 12 9.59 -22.35 -5.53
CA ALA A 12 8.54 -21.41 -5.15
C ALA A 12 8.02 -21.69 -3.72
N ASN A 13 8.09 -20.69 -2.84
CA ASN A 13 7.53 -20.77 -1.49
C ASN A 13 6.00 -21.00 -1.57
N PRO A 14 5.48 -22.14 -1.07
CA PRO A 14 4.06 -22.49 -1.16
C PRO A 14 3.15 -21.53 -0.37
N SER A 15 3.69 -20.67 0.50
CA SER A 15 2.95 -19.62 1.18
C SER A 15 2.47 -18.50 0.26
N PHE A 16 3.02 -18.37 -0.96
CA PHE A 16 2.61 -17.37 -1.94
C PHE A 16 1.83 -18.03 -3.09
N GLY A 17 0.50 -17.98 -3.00
CA GLY A 17 -0.44 -18.75 -3.82
C GLY A 17 -0.38 -18.58 -5.35
N HIS A 18 0.48 -17.70 -5.87
CA HIS A 18 0.71 -17.52 -7.31
C HIS A 18 2.06 -18.05 -7.82
N ALA A 19 3.03 -18.33 -6.93
CA ALA A 19 4.36 -18.83 -7.29
C ALA A 19 5.09 -18.04 -8.40
N TYR A 20 4.81 -16.74 -8.53
CA TYR A 20 5.45 -15.86 -9.53
C TYR A 20 6.91 -15.56 -9.17
N SER A 21 7.14 -15.20 -7.90
CA SER A 21 8.47 -14.98 -7.34
C SER A 21 8.88 -16.22 -6.55
N LEU A 22 10.17 -16.58 -6.65
CA LEU A 22 10.70 -17.79 -6.03
C LEU A 22 10.81 -17.70 -4.51
N THR A 23 11.22 -16.52 -4.02
CA THR A 23 11.40 -16.25 -2.59
C THR A 23 10.64 -15.00 -2.17
N GLY A 24 10.52 -14.78 -0.86
CA GLY A 24 9.90 -13.56 -0.33
C GLY A 24 10.65 -12.31 -0.73
N GLU A 25 11.98 -12.35 -0.77
CA GLU A 25 12.83 -11.22 -1.18
C GLU A 25 12.63 -10.85 -2.65
N MET A 26 12.52 -11.85 -3.53
CA MET A 26 12.17 -11.61 -4.93
C MET A 26 10.74 -11.06 -5.06
N ALA A 27 9.81 -11.52 -4.23
CA ALA A 27 8.44 -10.98 -4.21
C ALA A 27 8.43 -9.50 -3.76
N VAL A 28 9.25 -9.13 -2.77
CA VAL A 28 9.44 -7.72 -2.37
C VAL A 28 9.99 -6.91 -3.53
N GLN A 29 11.02 -7.41 -4.22
CA GLN A 29 11.59 -6.76 -5.40
C GLN A 29 10.55 -6.52 -6.49
N ASP A 30 9.84 -7.57 -6.87
CA ASP A 30 8.86 -7.51 -7.96
C ASP A 30 7.72 -6.54 -7.60
N GLY A 31 7.25 -6.57 -6.34
CA GLY A 31 6.24 -5.64 -5.85
C GLY A 31 6.71 -4.19 -5.88
N VAL A 32 7.88 -3.88 -5.30
CA VAL A 32 8.41 -2.51 -5.23
C VAL A 32 8.64 -1.95 -6.65
N ARG A 33 9.23 -2.75 -7.54
CA ARG A 33 9.49 -2.33 -8.93
C ARG A 33 8.22 -2.22 -9.77
N ALA A 34 7.17 -2.97 -9.44
CA ALA A 34 5.85 -2.81 -10.03
C ALA A 34 5.09 -1.57 -9.51
N GLY A 35 5.62 -0.87 -8.49
CA GLY A 35 4.99 0.31 -7.90
C GLY A 35 4.02 -0.01 -6.76
N CYS A 36 4.10 -1.20 -6.17
CA CYS A 36 3.40 -1.52 -4.93
C CYS A 36 4.13 -0.83 -3.77
N ASP A 37 3.71 0.38 -3.43
CA ASP A 37 4.42 1.20 -2.43
C ASP A 37 4.09 0.80 -0.98
N SER A 38 2.95 0.14 -0.76
CA SER A 38 2.52 -0.40 0.54
C SER A 38 2.05 -1.84 0.36
N ASN A 39 2.27 -2.67 1.38
CA ASN A 39 1.85 -4.05 1.39
C ASN A 39 0.80 -4.27 2.48
N CYS A 40 -0.37 -4.77 2.05
CA CYS A 40 -1.38 -5.27 2.97
C CYS A 40 -1.07 -6.74 3.27
N GLY A 41 -0.43 -7.00 4.40
CA GLY A 41 0.02 -8.32 4.83
C GLY A 41 1.49 -8.34 5.22
N ASP A 42 2.07 -9.54 5.16
CA ASP A 42 3.37 -9.83 5.75
C ASP A 42 4.62 -9.70 4.84
N PRO A 43 4.56 -9.83 3.50
CA PRO A 43 5.76 -9.94 2.65
C PRO A 43 6.83 -8.87 2.84
N TYR A 44 6.42 -7.61 2.96
CA TYR A 44 7.38 -6.50 3.14
C TYR A 44 7.94 -6.48 4.57
N HIS A 45 7.12 -6.89 5.54
CA HIS A 45 7.54 -7.00 6.94
C HIS A 45 8.52 -8.17 7.15
N GLU A 46 8.19 -9.34 6.63
CA GLU A 46 8.96 -10.57 6.83
C GLU A 46 10.25 -10.61 6.00
N SER A 47 10.18 -10.20 4.72
CA SER A 47 11.29 -10.37 3.77
C SER A 47 11.95 -9.06 3.33
N GLY A 48 11.41 -7.90 3.70
CA GLY A 48 11.89 -6.61 3.19
C GLY A 48 13.33 -6.30 3.58
N MET A 49 13.69 -6.49 4.85
CA MET A 49 15.06 -6.24 5.32
C MET A 49 16.08 -7.18 4.66
N GLN A 50 15.70 -8.44 4.43
CA GLN A 50 16.54 -9.42 3.77
C GLN A 50 16.68 -9.12 2.26
N ALA A 51 15.62 -8.64 1.61
CA ALA A 51 15.68 -8.17 0.23
C ALA A 51 16.66 -6.99 0.07
N ILE A 52 16.71 -6.09 1.06
CA ILE A 52 17.67 -4.99 1.08
C ILE A 52 19.10 -5.51 1.31
N SER A 53 19.31 -6.36 2.31
CA SER A 53 20.65 -6.87 2.65
C SER A 53 21.28 -7.70 1.54
N GLN A 54 20.47 -8.44 0.78
CA GLN A 54 20.91 -9.24 -0.37
C GLN A 54 20.96 -8.43 -1.69
N GLY A 55 20.56 -7.15 -1.67
CA GLY A 55 20.63 -6.27 -2.84
C GLY A 55 19.53 -6.50 -3.89
N PHE A 56 18.48 -7.27 -3.57
CA PHE A 56 17.32 -7.41 -4.44
C PHE A 56 16.57 -6.08 -4.59
N VAL A 57 16.50 -5.30 -3.51
CA VAL A 57 15.93 -3.94 -3.50
C VAL A 57 16.91 -2.97 -2.87
N THR A 58 17.07 -1.81 -3.48
CA THR A 58 17.95 -0.76 -2.96
C THR A 58 17.22 0.17 -1.98
N PRO A 59 17.93 0.77 -1.00
CA PRO A 59 17.34 1.81 -0.15
C PRO A 59 16.72 2.96 -0.95
N ARG A 60 17.29 3.30 -2.11
CA ARG A 60 16.75 4.32 -3.02
C ARG A 60 15.38 3.95 -3.60
N GLU A 61 15.16 2.67 -3.94
CA GLU A 61 13.85 2.19 -4.38
C GLU A 61 12.81 2.30 -3.26
N ILE A 62 13.19 1.95 -2.03
CA ILE A 62 12.33 2.11 -0.85
C ILE A 62 12.02 3.59 -0.58
N ASP A 63 13.01 4.48 -0.63
CA ASP A 63 12.81 5.93 -0.49
C ASP A 63 11.81 6.46 -1.54
N ALA A 64 11.85 5.93 -2.76
CA ALA A 64 10.90 6.34 -3.80
C ALA A 64 9.46 5.93 -3.42
N SER A 65 9.26 4.72 -2.91
CA SER A 65 7.95 4.25 -2.43
C SER A 65 7.45 5.04 -1.22
N VAL A 66 8.31 5.29 -0.23
CA VAL A 66 7.94 6.09 0.95
C VAL A 66 7.57 7.53 0.56
N ARG A 67 8.31 8.16 -0.37
CA ARG A 67 7.95 9.50 -0.87
C ARG A 67 6.58 9.51 -1.55
N ARG A 68 6.21 8.44 -2.28
CA ARG A 68 4.88 8.33 -2.90
C ARG A 68 3.78 8.13 -1.87
N LEU A 69 4.02 7.35 -0.81
CA LEU A 69 3.07 7.16 0.29
C LEU A 69 2.84 8.44 1.11
N LEU A 70 3.91 9.17 1.42
CA LEU A 70 3.82 10.36 2.25
C LEU A 70 3.21 11.55 1.49
N ARG A 71 3.42 11.64 0.17
CA ARG A 71 2.86 12.74 -0.65
C ARG A 71 1.36 12.98 -0.43
N PRO A 72 0.45 11.99 -0.56
CA PRO A 72 -0.96 12.21 -0.32
C PRO A 72 -1.25 12.55 1.14
N MET A 73 -0.49 12.03 2.12
CA MET A 73 -0.67 12.40 3.52
C MET A 73 -0.38 13.89 3.75
N PHE A 74 0.67 14.43 3.13
CA PHE A 74 0.93 15.87 3.12
C PHE A 74 -0.17 16.65 2.37
N GLN A 75 -0.62 16.17 1.21
CA GLN A 75 -1.69 16.83 0.46
C GLN A 75 -3.04 16.86 1.20
N LEU A 76 -3.29 15.87 2.06
CA LEU A 76 -4.46 15.80 2.93
C LEU A 76 -4.30 16.65 4.21
N GLY A 77 -3.17 17.33 4.39
CA GLY A 77 -2.89 18.17 5.54
C GLY A 77 -2.62 17.40 6.83
N LEU A 78 -2.30 16.10 6.78
CA LEU A 78 -2.10 15.29 8.00
C LEU A 78 -0.97 15.83 8.90
N PHE A 79 -0.04 16.59 8.32
CA PHE A 79 1.10 17.19 9.02
C PHE A 79 1.00 18.72 9.15
N ASP A 80 -0.13 19.32 8.75
CA ASP A 80 -0.31 20.76 8.81
C ASP A 80 -0.66 21.21 10.24
N PRO A 81 -0.26 22.44 10.65
CA PRO A 81 -0.66 22.97 11.95
C PRO A 81 -2.18 23.21 12.00
N PRO A 82 -2.81 23.25 13.19
CA PRO A 82 -4.26 23.35 13.33
C PRO A 82 -4.93 24.47 12.52
N GLU A 83 -4.24 25.58 12.32
CA GLU A 83 -4.74 26.76 11.59
C GLU A 83 -4.75 26.57 10.06
N ALA A 84 -3.99 25.59 9.55
CA ALA A 84 -3.91 25.24 8.14
C ALA A 84 -4.59 23.90 7.82
N GLN A 85 -5.10 23.20 8.83
CA GLN A 85 -5.84 21.95 8.64
C GLN A 85 -7.10 22.18 7.79
N PRO A 86 -7.41 21.30 6.84
CA PRO A 86 -8.58 21.42 6.00
C PRO A 86 -9.88 21.25 6.80
N ALA A 87 -10.98 21.83 6.31
CA ALA A 87 -12.26 21.84 7.02
C ALA A 87 -12.76 20.44 7.43
N PHE A 88 -12.46 19.42 6.63
CA PHE A 88 -12.85 18.04 6.93
C PHE A 88 -12.18 17.47 8.19
N ALA A 89 -11.07 18.05 8.66
CA ALA A 89 -10.42 17.67 9.91
C ALA A 89 -11.29 17.95 11.16
N SER A 90 -12.28 18.84 11.04
CA SER A 90 -13.22 19.17 12.13
C SER A 90 -14.45 18.25 12.22
N TYR A 91 -14.63 17.33 11.26
CA TYR A 91 -15.76 16.42 11.29
C TYR A 91 -15.71 15.51 12.53
N ASN A 92 -16.89 15.26 13.06
CA ASN A 92 -17.09 14.51 14.30
C ASN A 92 -18.41 13.73 14.23
N TRP A 93 -18.76 13.01 15.29
CA TRP A 93 -19.93 12.14 15.33
C TRP A 93 -21.26 12.80 14.97
N SER A 94 -21.42 14.12 15.15
CA SER A 94 -22.64 14.83 14.69
C SER A 94 -22.85 14.81 13.17
N HIS A 95 -21.79 14.55 12.39
CA HIS A 95 -21.81 14.42 10.94
C HIS A 95 -22.10 12.97 10.48
N VAL A 96 -22.06 12.00 11.38
CA VAL A 96 -22.27 10.59 11.07
C VAL A 96 -23.76 10.26 11.16
N ALA A 97 -24.27 9.52 10.16
CA ALA A 97 -25.67 9.07 10.12
C ALA A 97 -26.69 10.21 10.37
N THR A 98 -26.51 11.35 9.70
CA THR A 98 -27.50 12.44 9.74
C THR A 98 -28.80 12.00 9.03
N GLN A 99 -29.89 12.74 9.26
CA GLN A 99 -31.15 12.48 8.55
C GLN A 99 -30.96 12.58 7.04
N ALA A 100 -30.18 13.57 6.57
CA ALA A 100 -29.86 13.73 5.16
C ALA A 100 -29.06 12.53 4.61
N HIS A 101 -28.03 12.05 5.33
CA HIS A 101 -27.25 10.88 4.90
C HIS A 101 -28.11 9.60 4.83
N ARG A 102 -29.04 9.41 5.78
CA ARG A 102 -29.98 8.28 5.75
C ARG A 102 -30.96 8.36 4.58
N GLN A 103 -31.47 9.56 4.30
CA GLN A 103 -32.39 9.77 3.19
C GLN A 103 -31.72 9.43 1.85
N LEU A 104 -30.47 9.88 1.64
CA LEU A 104 -29.68 9.52 0.45
C LEU A 104 -29.47 8.00 0.33
N ALA A 105 -29.23 7.31 1.45
CA ALA A 105 -29.06 5.86 1.43
C ALA A 105 -30.35 5.12 1.04
N ILE A 106 -31.52 5.63 1.42
CA ILE A 106 -32.83 5.08 1.02
C ILE A 106 -33.08 5.30 -0.47
N GLU A 107 -32.75 6.48 -0.99
CA GLU A 107 -32.94 6.80 -2.41
C GLU A 107 -32.05 5.96 -3.35
N GLY A 108 -30.88 5.53 -2.88
CA GLY A 108 -29.94 4.70 -3.65
C GLY A 108 -30.17 3.19 -3.55
N ALA A 109 -31.15 2.73 -2.77
CA ALA A 109 -31.48 1.31 -2.59
C ALA A 109 -32.46 0.82 -3.65
#